data_AF-A0A428DP20-F1
#
_entry.id   AF-A0A428DP20-F1
#
_cell.length_a   1.000
_cell.length_b   1.000
_cell.length_c   1.000
_cell.angle_alpha   90.00
_cell.angle_beta   90.00
_cell.angle_gamma   90.00
#
_symmetry.space_group_name_H-M   'P 1'
#
loop_
_entity.id
_entity.type
_entity.pdbx_description
1 polymer ?
#
loop_
_entity_poly.entity_id
_entity_poly.type
_entity_poly.pdbx_seq_one_letter_code
_entity_poly.pdbx_strand_id
1 'polypeptide(L)'
;MAKILSLGLTGKKLLAQGFLFVLLGLILMVTGTWLPVTVIRLVLFLAWIATVVDLLLRVFKKSQSTDTLGVALVKLLVLGYLLGSNLATDIPIYVLALVIGVYQIFHASINLVTYVLYRKNKIRPRFRLLLDGLVLVFLGGTSLLSSTGNSVFQLFVLGAYFFLYGLSNIRDGFLFEEEIGKNHLKRRVRMSLPIVLAALIPASTLAKINKFMQENADEREDIHLGMVKSGKTAELEIFVHTAETSLFSAIGHVDICYQGRVISYGNYDPSSETLFGMVGDGVLYFCDRDKYIDLCKRESQKTLFGYGIDLTPEMEKAVQKKLAELKQLTIPWEPSADKIMTGDGKEDYTYAYKIRHETDGELYKFIKSKFKSYFVLSTNCVLLADTIVGQAGTDILSPKGFIAPGTYQAYLNREFEKPNSIVVSKHVY
;
A
#
# COMPACT_ATOMS: atom_id res chain seq x y z
N MET A 1 -0.92 27.87 3.45
CA MET A 1 -0.89 26.83 4.51
C MET A 1 -2.28 26.36 5.00
N ALA A 2 -3.28 27.21 5.24
CA ALA A 2 -4.65 26.77 5.62
C ALA A 2 -5.38 25.94 4.54
N LYS A 3 -5.08 26.16 3.25
CA LYS A 3 -5.69 25.41 2.12
C LYS A 3 -5.28 23.93 2.06
N ILE A 4 -4.08 23.56 2.53
CA ILE A 4 -3.61 22.15 2.51
C ILE A 4 -4.30 21.34 3.63
N LEU A 5 -4.51 21.95 4.80
CA LEU A 5 -5.30 21.35 5.88
C LEU A 5 -6.79 21.21 5.52
N SER A 6 -7.35 22.12 4.71
CA SER A 6 -8.74 22.01 4.22
C SER A 6 -8.98 20.84 3.25
N LEU A 7 -7.90 20.24 2.72
CA LEU A 7 -7.95 19.04 1.89
C LEU A 7 -7.96 17.73 2.68
N GLY A 8 -7.69 17.77 4.00
CA GLY A 8 -7.63 16.59 4.87
C GLY A 8 -8.91 15.75 4.91
N LEU A 9 -8.78 14.47 5.24
CA LEU A 9 -9.87 13.52 5.44
C LEU A 9 -10.65 13.89 6.70
N THR A 10 -11.78 14.58 6.54
CA THR A 10 -12.73 14.81 7.64
C THR A 10 -13.54 13.54 7.93
N GLY A 11 -14.00 13.36 9.17
CA GLY A 11 -14.98 12.32 9.53
C GLY A 11 -16.19 12.32 8.58
N LYS A 12 -16.67 13.50 8.16
CA LYS A 12 -17.74 13.67 7.17
C LYS A 12 -17.37 13.11 5.78
N LYS A 13 -16.15 13.34 5.29
CA LYS A 13 -15.66 12.76 4.02
C LYS A 13 -15.62 11.23 4.11
N LEU A 14 -15.16 10.68 5.24
CA LEU A 14 -15.09 9.23 5.47
C LEU A 14 -16.48 8.59 5.52
N LEU A 15 -17.44 9.24 6.18
CA LEU A 15 -18.83 8.80 6.19
C LEU A 15 -19.44 8.82 4.78
N ALA A 16 -19.24 9.90 4.02
CA ALA A 16 -19.74 10.02 2.66
C ALA A 16 -19.13 8.96 1.72
N GLN A 17 -17.80 8.78 1.76
CA GLN A 17 -17.11 7.73 1.02
C GLN A 17 -17.59 6.34 1.44
N GLY A 18 -17.71 6.10 2.74
CA GLY A 18 -18.16 4.83 3.28
C GLY A 18 -19.57 4.46 2.82
N PHE A 19 -20.51 5.40 2.87
CA PHE A 19 -21.88 5.20 2.37
C PHE A 19 -21.90 4.90 0.87
N LEU A 20 -21.11 5.65 0.07
CA LEU A 20 -21.02 5.44 -1.37
C LEU A 20 -20.47 4.05 -1.71
N PHE A 21 -19.44 3.58 -1.00
CA PHE A 21 -18.90 2.22 -1.20
C PHE A 21 -19.86 1.11 -0.75
N VAL A 22 -20.59 1.31 0.35
CA VAL A 22 -21.65 0.37 0.78
C VAL A 22 -22.73 0.27 -0.29
N LEU A 23 -23.23 1.41 -0.77
CA LEU A 23 -24.26 1.46 -1.79
C LEU A 23 -23.79 0.79 -3.08
N LEU A 24 -22.60 1.15 -3.58
CA LEU A 24 -22.01 0.54 -4.77
C LEU A 24 -21.82 -0.96 -4.59
N GLY A 25 -21.33 -1.40 -3.43
CA GLY A 25 -21.15 -2.81 -3.11
C GLY A 25 -22.45 -3.60 -3.16
N LEU A 26 -23.51 -3.10 -2.51
CA LEU A 26 -24.83 -3.73 -2.53
C LEU A 26 -25.42 -3.78 -3.95
N ILE A 27 -25.30 -2.69 -4.71
CA ILE A 27 -25.82 -2.66 -6.08
C ILE A 27 -25.10 -3.70 -6.95
N LEU A 28 -23.77 -3.81 -6.87
CA LEU A 28 -23.02 -4.81 -7.63
C LEU A 28 -23.39 -6.24 -7.22
N MET A 29 -23.61 -6.49 -5.93
CA MET A 29 -24.00 -7.81 -5.43
C MET A 29 -25.41 -8.22 -5.90
N VAL A 30 -26.36 -7.29 -5.96
CA VAL A 30 -27.76 -7.58 -6.32
C VAL A 30 -27.96 -7.59 -7.84
N THR A 31 -27.38 -6.62 -8.55
CA THR A 31 -27.60 -6.45 -9.99
C THR A 31 -26.62 -7.24 -10.85
N GLY A 32 -25.48 -7.66 -10.31
CA GLY A 32 -24.46 -8.39 -11.06
C GLY A 32 -24.01 -7.62 -12.30
N THR A 33 -24.04 -8.28 -13.46
CA THR A 33 -23.66 -7.69 -14.75
C THR A 33 -24.72 -6.73 -15.31
N TRP A 34 -25.97 -6.77 -14.82
CA TRP A 34 -27.06 -5.96 -15.39
C TRP A 34 -26.77 -4.47 -15.34
N LEU A 35 -26.28 -3.95 -14.21
CA LEU A 35 -25.98 -2.51 -14.09
C LEU A 35 -24.83 -2.09 -15.02
N PRO A 36 -23.63 -2.70 -14.98
CA PRO A 36 -22.54 -2.35 -15.90
C PRO A 36 -22.96 -2.41 -17.37
N VAL A 37 -23.67 -3.46 -17.77
CA VAL A 37 -24.19 -3.62 -19.14
C VAL A 37 -25.14 -2.49 -19.51
N THR A 38 -26.09 -2.17 -18.62
CA THR A 38 -27.09 -1.11 -18.85
C THR A 38 -26.44 0.26 -18.95
N VAL A 39 -25.48 0.57 -18.08
CA VAL A 39 -24.74 1.84 -18.11
C VAL A 39 -23.93 1.97 -19.40
N ILE A 40 -23.20 0.93 -19.81
CA ILE A 40 -22.43 0.94 -21.06
C ILE A 40 -23.37 1.14 -22.25
N ARG A 41 -24.49 0.40 -22.32
CA ARG A 41 -25.48 0.54 -23.40
C ARG A 41 -26.11 1.93 -23.42
N LEU A 42 -26.44 2.51 -22.27
CA LEU A 42 -26.98 3.87 -22.18
C LEU A 42 -25.97 4.91 -22.71
N VAL A 43 -24.70 4.81 -22.31
CA VAL A 43 -23.65 5.72 -22.79
C VAL A 43 -23.45 5.60 -24.30
N LEU A 44 -23.39 4.37 -24.83
CA LEU A 44 -23.31 4.14 -26.27
C LEU A 44 -24.54 4.69 -27.01
N PHE A 45 -25.73 4.55 -26.42
CA PHE A 45 -26.97 5.05 -27.00
C PHE A 45 -27.00 6.57 -27.06
N LEU A 46 -26.60 7.25 -25.98
CA LEU A 46 -26.49 8.71 -25.93
C LEU A 46 -25.43 9.22 -26.92
N ALA A 47 -24.29 8.54 -27.03
CA ALA A 47 -23.25 8.87 -28.02
C ALA A 47 -23.74 8.69 -29.46
N TRP A 48 -24.51 7.63 -29.71
CA TRP A 48 -25.12 7.37 -31.01
C TRP A 48 -26.14 8.46 -31.38
N ILE A 49 -27.05 8.82 -30.46
CA ILE A 49 -28.00 9.93 -30.67
C ILE A 49 -27.27 11.24 -30.92
N ALA A 50 -26.23 11.56 -30.13
CA ALA A 50 -25.46 12.78 -30.32
C ALA A 50 -24.84 12.84 -31.73
N THR A 51 -24.35 11.70 -32.23
CA THR A 51 -23.81 11.59 -33.61
C THR A 51 -24.90 11.78 -34.66
N VAL A 52 -26.10 11.23 -34.46
CA VAL A 52 -27.25 11.45 -35.35
C VAL A 52 -27.66 12.92 -35.37
N VAL A 53 -27.79 13.55 -34.20
CA VAL A 53 -28.16 14.97 -34.09
C VAL A 53 -27.12 15.84 -34.74
N ASP A 54 -25.82 15.58 -34.53
CA ASP A 54 -24.75 16.32 -35.20
C ASP A 54 -24.83 16.17 -36.73
N LEU A 55 -25.08 14.97 -37.24
CA LEU A 55 -25.23 14.72 -38.67
C LEU A 55 -26.45 15.47 -39.25
N LEU A 56 -27.57 15.49 -38.54
CA LEU A 56 -28.77 16.26 -38.92
C LEU A 56 -28.50 17.77 -38.91
N LEU A 57 -27.85 18.27 -37.85
CA LEU A 57 -27.52 19.69 -37.73
C LEU A 57 -26.55 20.16 -38.81
N ARG A 58 -25.66 19.29 -39.32
CA ARG A 58 -24.81 19.60 -40.49
C ARG A 58 -25.59 19.75 -41.80
N VAL A 59 -26.72 19.06 -41.93
CA VAL A 59 -27.62 19.19 -43.10
C VAL A 59 -28.40 20.50 -43.03
N PHE A 60 -28.85 20.90 -41.84
CA PHE A 60 -29.68 22.11 -41.65
C PHE A 60 -28.89 23.39 -41.36
N LYS A 61 -27.65 23.28 -40.90
CA LYS A 61 -26.75 24.39 -40.58
C LYS A 61 -25.35 24.04 -41.08
N LYS A 62 -24.64 25.01 -41.68
CA LYS A 62 -23.20 24.87 -42.00
C LYS A 62 -22.40 24.85 -40.68
N SER A 63 -22.53 23.75 -39.96
CA SER A 63 -21.98 23.53 -38.63
C SER A 63 -20.46 23.47 -38.70
N GLN A 64 -19.77 24.16 -37.79
CA GLN A 64 -18.33 24.02 -37.56
C GLN A 64 -18.03 22.70 -36.81
N SER A 65 -18.42 21.58 -37.40
CA SER A 65 -17.99 20.28 -36.90
C SER A 65 -16.51 20.07 -37.20
N THR A 66 -15.79 19.52 -36.23
CA THR A 66 -14.38 19.12 -36.36
C THR A 66 -14.17 17.89 -37.25
N ASP A 67 -15.17 17.02 -37.39
CA ASP A 67 -15.05 15.78 -38.17
C ASP A 67 -15.52 15.96 -39.63
N THR A 68 -14.89 15.26 -40.56
CA THR A 68 -15.41 15.13 -41.95
C THR A 68 -16.69 14.29 -41.98
N LEU A 69 -17.52 14.47 -43.00
CA LEU A 69 -18.79 13.75 -43.16
C LEU A 69 -18.60 12.22 -43.21
N GLY A 70 -17.53 11.76 -43.87
CA GLY A 70 -17.17 10.33 -43.89
C GLY A 70 -16.83 9.77 -42.51
N VAL A 71 -16.10 10.52 -41.68
CA VAL A 71 -15.77 10.12 -40.31
C VAL A 71 -17.04 10.03 -39.45
N ALA A 72 -17.98 10.97 -39.58
CA ALA A 72 -19.23 10.94 -38.84
C ALA A 72 -20.11 9.73 -39.21
N LEU A 73 -20.18 9.37 -40.50
CA LEU A 73 -20.91 8.19 -40.97
C LEU A 73 -20.27 6.89 -40.45
N VAL A 74 -18.94 6.78 -40.49
CA VAL A 74 -18.23 5.62 -39.92
C VAL A 74 -18.48 5.52 -38.42
N LYS A 75 -18.39 6.63 -37.67
CA LYS A 75 -18.69 6.67 -36.23
C LYS A 75 -20.12 6.18 -35.94
N LEU A 76 -21.10 6.62 -36.73
CA LEU A 76 -22.49 6.20 -36.59
C LEU A 76 -22.67 4.69 -36.79
N LEU A 77 -22.03 4.12 -37.83
CA LEU A 77 -22.07 2.68 -38.11
C LEU A 77 -21.38 1.87 -37.01
N VAL A 78 -20.21 2.31 -36.54
CA VAL A 78 -19.48 1.65 -35.46
C VAL A 78 -20.28 1.68 -34.16
N LEU A 79 -20.82 2.83 -33.75
CA LEU A 79 -21.65 2.94 -32.55
C LEU A 79 -22.93 2.10 -32.66
N GLY A 80 -23.56 2.07 -33.84
CA GLY A 80 -24.71 1.22 -34.11
C GLY A 80 -24.39 -0.27 -33.98
N TYR A 81 -23.24 -0.70 -34.52
CA TYR A 81 -22.75 -2.08 -34.37
C TYR A 81 -22.43 -2.42 -32.91
N LEU A 82 -21.78 -1.51 -32.17
CA LEU A 82 -21.46 -1.72 -30.75
C LEU A 82 -22.71 -1.73 -29.86
N LEU A 83 -23.77 -1.01 -30.23
CA LEU A 83 -25.07 -1.08 -29.56
C LEU A 83 -25.80 -2.40 -29.82
N GLY A 84 -25.72 -2.90 -31.05
CA GLY A 84 -26.37 -4.15 -31.46
C GLY A 84 -25.60 -5.42 -31.05
N SER A 85 -24.32 -5.30 -30.72
CA SER A 85 -23.46 -6.41 -30.30
C SER A 85 -23.18 -6.39 -28.79
N ASN A 86 -22.85 -7.54 -28.22
CA ASN A 86 -22.41 -7.62 -26.82
C ASN A 86 -20.90 -7.31 -26.67
N LEU A 87 -20.19 -6.99 -27.75
CA LEU A 87 -18.74 -6.82 -27.73
C LEU A 87 -18.31 -5.70 -26.77
N ALA A 88 -19.03 -4.57 -26.81
CA ALA A 88 -18.74 -3.41 -25.98
C ALA A 88 -19.01 -3.66 -24.48
N THR A 89 -19.85 -4.65 -24.15
CA THR A 89 -20.22 -4.98 -22.77
C THR A 89 -19.41 -6.15 -22.23
N ASP A 90 -19.18 -7.17 -23.06
CA ASP A 90 -18.53 -8.42 -22.66
C ASP A 90 -17.02 -8.23 -22.47
N ILE A 91 -16.36 -7.44 -23.33
CA ILE A 91 -14.91 -7.20 -23.22
C ILE A 91 -14.57 -6.54 -21.87
N PRO A 92 -15.17 -5.40 -21.46
CA PRO A 92 -14.81 -4.78 -20.18
C PRO A 92 -15.11 -5.68 -18.97
N ILE A 93 -16.21 -6.42 -19.01
CA ILE A 93 -16.58 -7.35 -17.94
C ILE A 93 -15.58 -8.51 -17.87
N TYR A 94 -15.18 -9.07 -19.01
CA TYR A 94 -14.17 -10.12 -19.07
C TYR A 94 -12.78 -9.61 -18.63
N VAL A 95 -12.40 -8.39 -18.98
CA VAL A 95 -11.15 -7.79 -18.51
C VAL A 95 -11.19 -7.60 -16.99
N LEU A 96 -12.30 -7.13 -16.44
CA LEU A 96 -12.48 -7.01 -14.99
C LEU A 96 -12.38 -8.36 -14.29
N ALA A 97 -13.06 -9.38 -14.84
CA ALA A 97 -13.01 -10.77 -14.41
C ALA A 97 -11.57 -11.29 -14.33
N LEU A 98 -10.82 -11.08 -15.42
CA LEU A 98 -9.43 -11.48 -15.56
C LEU A 98 -8.56 -10.80 -14.49
N VAL A 99 -8.71 -9.48 -14.29
CA VAL A 99 -7.96 -8.72 -13.28
C VAL A 99 -8.23 -9.26 -11.86
N ILE A 100 -9.49 -9.52 -11.53
CA ILE A 100 -9.87 -10.11 -10.23
C ILE A 100 -9.26 -11.50 -10.08
N GLY A 101 -9.32 -12.34 -11.12
CA GLY A 101 -8.76 -13.68 -11.12
C GLY A 101 -7.24 -13.68 -10.91
N VAL A 102 -6.51 -12.86 -11.67
CA VAL A 102 -5.06 -12.67 -11.51
C VAL A 102 -4.72 -12.21 -10.09
N TYR A 103 -5.48 -11.25 -9.55
CA TYR A 103 -5.26 -10.77 -8.19
C TYR A 103 -5.51 -11.84 -7.13
N GLN A 104 -6.52 -12.70 -7.30
CA GLN A 104 -6.79 -13.83 -6.41
C GLN A 104 -5.67 -14.86 -6.46
N ILE A 105 -5.17 -15.21 -7.65
CA ILE A 105 -4.02 -16.11 -7.82
C ILE A 105 -2.76 -15.52 -7.18
N PHE A 106 -2.52 -14.22 -7.34
CA PHE A 106 -1.40 -13.54 -6.69
C PHE A 106 -1.51 -13.60 -5.16
N HIS A 107 -2.69 -13.38 -4.59
CA HIS A 107 -2.92 -13.57 -3.14
C HIS A 107 -2.74 -15.03 -2.72
N ALA A 108 -3.15 -15.97 -3.56
CA ALA A 108 -2.95 -17.39 -3.31
C ALA A 108 -1.45 -17.73 -3.24
N SER A 109 -0.64 -17.22 -4.17
CA SER A 109 0.80 -17.46 -4.16
C SER A 109 1.47 -16.91 -2.90
N ILE A 110 1.07 -15.72 -2.43
CA ILE A 110 1.59 -15.16 -1.16
C ILE A 110 1.28 -16.10 0.00
N ASN A 111 0.03 -16.57 0.11
CA ASN A 111 -0.39 -17.49 1.16
C ASN A 111 0.37 -18.82 1.13
N LEU A 112 0.52 -19.41 -0.06
CA LEU A 112 1.20 -20.70 -0.24
C LEU A 112 2.71 -20.59 0.04
N VAL A 113 3.39 -19.54 -0.44
CA VAL A 113 4.80 -19.28 -0.11
C VAL A 113 4.95 -19.09 1.39
N THR A 114 4.10 -18.28 2.02
CA THR A 114 4.12 -18.07 3.48
C THR A 114 3.86 -19.36 4.25
N TYR A 115 2.96 -20.22 3.77
CA TYR A 115 2.74 -21.56 4.34
C TYR A 115 4.00 -22.42 4.28
N VAL A 116 4.70 -22.45 3.14
CA VAL A 116 5.97 -23.19 2.99
C VAL A 116 7.02 -22.67 3.94
N LEU A 117 7.19 -21.34 4.06
CA LEU A 117 8.11 -20.72 5.00
C LEU A 117 7.76 -21.05 6.47
N TYR A 118 6.48 -20.97 6.84
CA TYR A 118 6.03 -21.34 8.18
C TYR A 118 6.17 -22.84 8.45
N ARG A 119 6.08 -23.69 7.42
CA ARG A 119 6.37 -25.11 7.52
C ARG A 119 7.84 -25.35 7.83
N LYS A 120 8.74 -24.74 7.05
CA LYS A 120 10.20 -24.80 7.21
C LYS A 120 10.64 -24.31 8.60
N ASN A 121 10.05 -23.21 9.06
CA ASN A 121 10.39 -22.58 10.35
C ASN A 121 9.58 -23.10 11.55
N LYS A 122 8.76 -24.15 11.38
CA LYS A 122 7.92 -24.74 12.44
C LYS A 122 6.99 -23.72 13.15
N ILE A 123 6.51 -22.71 12.43
CA ILE A 123 5.62 -21.66 12.93
C ILE A 123 4.14 -22.09 12.84
N ARG A 124 3.36 -21.77 13.88
CA ARG A 124 1.91 -22.01 13.95
C ARG A 124 1.18 -20.69 14.30
N PRO A 125 -0.07 -20.49 13.84
CA PRO A 125 -0.85 -21.37 12.96
C PRO A 125 -0.44 -21.21 11.48
N ARG A 126 -0.37 -22.31 10.74
CA ARG A 126 -0.02 -22.33 9.31
C ARG A 126 -1.10 -22.91 8.40
N PHE A 127 -1.98 -23.75 8.94
CA PHE A 127 -3.01 -24.45 8.15
C PHE A 127 -4.01 -23.49 7.47
N ARG A 128 -4.34 -22.37 8.13
CA ARG A 128 -5.20 -21.34 7.54
C ARG A 128 -4.63 -20.78 6.24
N LEU A 129 -3.32 -20.49 6.19
CA LEU A 129 -2.64 -20.01 4.98
C LEU A 129 -2.76 -21.00 3.82
N LEU A 130 -2.65 -22.30 4.10
CA LEU A 130 -2.82 -23.32 3.07
C LEU A 130 -4.27 -23.35 2.55
N LEU A 131 -5.25 -23.37 3.46
CA LEU A 131 -6.66 -23.40 3.10
C LEU A 131 -7.05 -22.14 2.31
N ASP A 132 -6.68 -20.96 2.79
CA ASP A 132 -6.92 -19.68 2.12
C ASP A 132 -6.26 -19.65 0.74
N GLY A 133 -5.02 -20.15 0.64
CA GLY A 133 -4.31 -20.30 -0.63
C GLY A 133 -5.06 -21.18 -1.61
N LEU A 134 -5.50 -22.38 -1.20
CA LEU A 134 -6.23 -23.31 -2.06
C LEU A 134 -7.60 -22.76 -2.50
N VAL A 135 -8.34 -22.14 -1.59
CA VAL A 135 -9.62 -21.49 -1.91
C VAL A 135 -9.40 -20.37 -2.93
N LEU A 136 -8.36 -19.54 -2.74
CA LEU A 136 -8.05 -18.47 -3.69
C LEU A 136 -7.54 -18.98 -5.04
N VAL A 137 -6.80 -20.10 -5.09
CA VAL A 137 -6.48 -20.77 -6.37
C VAL A 137 -7.74 -21.22 -7.08
N PHE A 138 -8.68 -21.84 -6.36
CA PHE A 138 -9.95 -22.28 -6.95
C PHE A 138 -10.79 -21.11 -7.47
N LEU A 139 -10.97 -20.05 -6.66
CA LEU A 139 -11.72 -18.85 -7.06
C LEU A 139 -11.03 -18.10 -8.20
N GLY A 140 -9.71 -17.97 -8.15
CA GLY A 140 -8.92 -17.32 -9.20
C GLY A 140 -8.91 -18.12 -10.49
N GLY A 141 -8.77 -19.45 -10.40
CA GLY A 141 -8.81 -20.35 -11.55
C GLY A 141 -10.17 -20.33 -12.24
N THR A 142 -11.27 -20.40 -11.47
CA THR A 142 -12.62 -20.27 -12.03
C THR A 142 -12.87 -18.89 -12.63
N SER A 143 -12.20 -17.85 -12.13
CA SER A 143 -12.24 -16.49 -12.67
C SER A 143 -11.45 -16.31 -13.97
N LEU A 144 -10.34 -17.02 -14.14
CA LEU A 144 -9.52 -16.98 -15.35
C LEU A 144 -10.08 -17.86 -16.47
N LEU A 145 -10.68 -18.99 -16.11
CA LEU A 145 -11.26 -19.96 -17.04
C LEU A 145 -12.69 -19.61 -17.46
N SER A 146 -13.34 -18.69 -16.77
CA SER A 146 -14.71 -18.32 -17.09
C SER A 146 -14.81 -17.55 -18.40
N SER A 147 -15.58 -18.11 -19.34
CA SER A 147 -16.31 -17.28 -20.30
C SER A 147 -17.38 -16.47 -19.57
N THR A 148 -17.96 -15.48 -20.26
CA THR A 148 -18.80 -14.37 -19.78
C THR A 148 -19.84 -14.69 -18.67
N GLY A 149 -20.27 -15.94 -18.48
CA GLY A 149 -21.23 -16.36 -17.44
C GLY A 149 -20.76 -16.31 -15.97
N ASN A 150 -19.46 -16.41 -15.66
CA ASN A 150 -18.98 -16.38 -14.26
C ASN A 150 -18.74 -14.95 -13.71
N SER A 151 -18.97 -13.94 -14.56
CA SER A 151 -18.75 -12.52 -14.23
C SER A 151 -19.69 -12.00 -13.14
N VAL A 152 -20.88 -12.58 -13.01
CA VAL A 152 -21.83 -12.23 -11.94
C VAL A 152 -21.24 -12.54 -10.56
N PHE A 153 -20.61 -13.71 -10.42
CA PHE A 153 -19.98 -14.10 -9.16
C PHE A 153 -18.78 -13.20 -8.81
N GLN A 154 -17.98 -12.81 -9.79
CA GLN A 154 -16.85 -11.90 -9.56
C GLN A 154 -17.30 -10.50 -9.17
N LEU A 155 -18.37 -10.00 -9.79
CA LEU A 155 -18.99 -8.73 -9.40
C LEU A 155 -19.60 -8.82 -8.01
N PHE A 156 -20.14 -9.97 -7.62
CA PHE A 156 -20.56 -10.22 -6.25
C PHE A 156 -19.37 -10.17 -5.27
N VAL A 157 -18.24 -10.82 -5.59
CA VAL A 157 -17.03 -10.78 -4.75
C VAL A 157 -16.47 -9.36 -4.64
N LEU A 158 -16.42 -8.61 -5.75
CA LEU A 158 -16.00 -7.21 -5.77
C LEU A 158 -16.97 -6.33 -4.96
N GLY A 159 -18.28 -6.56 -5.12
CA GLY A 159 -19.32 -5.85 -4.37
C GLY A 159 -19.23 -6.11 -2.87
N ALA A 160 -18.99 -7.35 -2.46
CA ALA A 160 -18.76 -7.72 -1.07
C ALA A 160 -17.49 -7.04 -0.50
N TYR A 161 -16.42 -6.93 -1.29
CA TYR A 161 -15.24 -6.16 -0.91
C TYR A 161 -15.56 -4.67 -0.69
N PHE A 162 -16.26 -4.02 -1.62
CA PHE A 162 -16.66 -2.61 -1.47
C PHE A 162 -17.61 -2.40 -0.30
N PHE A 163 -18.53 -3.33 -0.05
CA PHE A 163 -19.43 -3.30 1.10
C PHE A 163 -18.64 -3.29 2.42
N LEU A 164 -17.72 -4.24 2.61
CA LEU A 164 -16.90 -4.33 3.82
C LEU A 164 -15.94 -3.14 3.96
N TYR A 165 -15.36 -2.68 2.85
CA TYR A 165 -14.53 -1.47 2.82
C TYR A 165 -15.32 -0.23 3.23
N GLY A 166 -16.54 -0.07 2.71
CA GLY A 166 -17.45 1.01 3.05
C GLY A 166 -17.85 0.99 4.54
N LEU A 167 -18.20 -0.17 5.09
CA LEU A 167 -18.47 -0.33 6.52
C LEU A 167 -17.28 0.08 7.39
N SER A 168 -16.05 -0.28 6.99
CA SER A 168 -14.83 0.13 7.69
C SER A 168 -14.67 1.65 7.69
N ASN A 169 -14.96 2.32 6.58
CA ASN A 169 -14.90 3.79 6.47
C ASN A 169 -15.99 4.49 7.27
N ILE A 170 -17.22 3.98 7.26
CA ILE A 170 -18.33 4.53 8.06
C ILE A 170 -17.99 4.47 9.55
N ARG A 171 -17.55 3.30 10.02
CA ARG A 171 -17.10 3.10 11.41
C ARG A 171 -16.01 4.10 11.78
N ASP A 172 -14.99 4.23 10.95
CA ASP A 172 -13.90 5.15 11.23
C ASP A 172 -14.33 6.64 11.15
N GLY A 173 -15.36 6.96 10.37
CA GLY A 173 -15.94 8.30 10.27
C GLY A 173 -16.69 8.73 11.53
N PHE A 174 -17.51 7.85 12.10
CA PHE A 174 -18.18 8.10 13.40
C PHE A 174 -17.17 8.24 14.54
N LEU A 175 -16.15 7.38 14.54
CA LEU A 175 -15.13 7.37 15.60
C LEU A 175 -14.11 8.52 15.45
N PHE A 176 -14.14 9.25 14.32
CA PHE A 176 -13.23 10.37 14.07
C PHE A 176 -13.40 11.48 15.11
N GLU A 177 -14.64 11.76 15.53
CA GLU A 177 -14.95 12.79 16.53
C GLU A 177 -14.93 12.23 17.98
N GLU A 178 -15.35 10.98 18.21
CA GLU A 178 -15.31 10.34 19.54
C GLU A 178 -13.88 10.05 20.08
N GLU A 179 -12.89 10.02 19.20
CA GLU A 179 -11.47 9.84 19.54
C GLU A 179 -10.74 11.15 19.86
N ILE A 180 -11.41 12.30 19.74
CA ILE A 180 -10.84 13.59 20.13
C ILE A 180 -10.57 13.55 21.64
N GLY A 181 -9.29 13.37 22.00
CA GLY A 181 -8.79 13.48 23.39
C GLY A 181 -8.58 12.16 24.14
N LYS A 182 -8.70 10.99 23.50
CA LYS A 182 -8.42 9.69 24.13
C LYS A 182 -7.06 9.14 23.67
N ASN A 183 -6.06 9.14 24.54
CA ASN A 183 -4.71 8.57 24.32
C ASN A 183 -4.66 7.03 24.31
N HIS A 184 -5.73 6.36 23.92
CA HIS A 184 -5.78 4.89 23.90
C HIS A 184 -6.25 4.40 22.54
N LEU A 185 -5.32 3.82 21.80
CA LEU A 185 -5.60 3.20 20.51
C LEU A 185 -6.12 1.78 20.76
N LYS A 186 -7.41 1.58 20.46
CA LYS A 186 -7.99 0.24 20.45
C LYS A 186 -7.69 -0.42 19.11
N ARG A 187 -7.20 -1.66 19.17
CA ARG A 187 -6.99 -2.58 18.04
C ARG A 187 -8.22 -2.58 17.12
N ARG A 188 -8.05 -2.23 15.84
CA ARG A 188 -9.16 -2.18 14.87
C ARG A 188 -8.78 -2.86 13.57
N VAL A 189 -9.55 -3.89 13.24
CA VAL A 189 -9.50 -4.52 11.92
C VAL A 189 -10.00 -3.52 10.89
N ARG A 190 -9.14 -3.16 9.92
CA ARG A 190 -9.48 -2.25 8.82
C ARG A 190 -9.30 -2.96 7.49
N MET A 191 -10.27 -2.81 6.59
CA MET A 191 -10.10 -3.25 5.22
C MET A 191 -9.15 -2.28 4.50
N SER A 192 -7.96 -2.74 4.16
CA SER A 192 -6.99 -1.95 3.39
C SER A 192 -7.30 -2.01 1.89
N LEU A 193 -6.70 -1.07 1.15
CA LEU A 193 -6.64 -1.15 -0.31
C LEU A 193 -5.97 -2.46 -0.76
N PRO A 194 -6.25 -2.93 -1.99
CA PRO A 194 -5.50 -4.03 -2.59
C PRO A 194 -3.99 -3.78 -2.56
N ILE A 195 -3.18 -4.82 -2.33
CA ILE A 195 -1.72 -4.70 -2.15
C ILE A 195 -1.07 -3.95 -3.32
N VAL A 196 -1.52 -4.24 -4.55
CA VAL A 196 -1.02 -3.61 -5.78
C VAL A 196 -1.29 -2.10 -5.78
N LEU A 197 -2.47 -1.67 -5.33
CA LEU A 197 -2.80 -0.24 -5.23
C LEU A 197 -2.06 0.42 -4.06
N ALA A 198 -1.90 -0.29 -2.94
CA ALA A 198 -1.15 0.21 -1.80
C ALA A 198 0.33 0.45 -2.11
N ALA A 199 0.94 -0.38 -2.96
CA ALA A 199 2.32 -0.21 -3.41
C ALA A 199 2.56 1.11 -4.18
N LEU A 200 1.52 1.73 -4.75
CA LEU A 200 1.64 3.00 -5.48
C LEU A 200 1.60 4.24 -4.57
N ILE A 201 1.15 4.09 -3.32
CA ILE A 201 0.98 5.21 -2.38
C ILE A 201 2.31 5.93 -2.10
N PRO A 202 3.42 5.22 -1.80
CA PRO A 202 4.68 5.88 -1.50
C PRO A 202 5.22 6.66 -2.70
N ALA A 203 5.22 6.05 -3.90
CA ALA A 203 5.61 6.71 -5.15
C ALA A 203 4.75 7.95 -5.45
N SER A 204 3.43 7.88 -5.25
CA SER A 204 2.54 9.04 -5.46
C SER A 204 2.79 10.17 -4.45
N THR A 205 3.20 9.84 -3.23
CA THR A 205 3.54 10.82 -2.19
C THR A 205 4.85 11.52 -2.52
N LEU A 206 5.85 10.75 -2.96
CA LEU A 206 7.12 11.27 -3.46
C LEU A 206 6.91 12.23 -4.64
N ALA A 207 6.12 11.83 -5.64
CA ALA A 207 5.84 12.68 -6.80
C ALA A 207 5.16 14.02 -6.42
N LYS A 208 4.25 14.01 -5.43
CA LYS A 208 3.62 15.24 -4.92
C LYS A 208 4.62 16.15 -4.24
N ILE A 209 5.55 15.58 -3.47
CA ILE A 209 6.57 16.34 -2.76
C ILE A 209 7.61 16.87 -3.73
N ASN A 210 8.07 16.07 -4.69
CA ASN A 210 8.96 16.52 -5.75
C ASN A 210 8.33 17.68 -6.55
N LYS A 211 7.05 17.57 -6.91
CA LYS A 211 6.31 18.65 -7.57
C LYS A 211 6.21 19.89 -6.69
N PHE A 212 5.88 19.75 -5.41
CA PHE A 212 5.84 20.87 -4.47
C PHE A 212 7.22 21.54 -4.31
N MET A 213 8.30 20.76 -4.22
CA MET A 213 9.67 21.28 -4.11
C MET A 213 10.14 21.97 -5.40
N GLN A 214 9.70 21.50 -6.57
CA GLN A 214 9.94 22.17 -7.85
C GLN A 214 9.18 23.50 -7.95
N GLU A 215 7.93 23.53 -7.50
CA GLU A 215 7.07 24.72 -7.53
C GLU A 215 7.49 25.79 -6.51
N ASN A 216 8.19 25.42 -5.43
CA ASN A 216 8.66 26.32 -4.37
C ASN A 216 10.20 26.37 -4.28
N ALA A 217 10.88 26.28 -5.43
CA ALA A 217 12.33 26.14 -5.51
C ALA A 217 13.13 27.34 -4.95
N ASP A 218 12.51 28.51 -4.81
CA ASP A 218 13.15 29.74 -4.31
C ASP A 218 13.12 29.84 -2.77
N GLU A 219 12.36 28.98 -2.07
CA GLU A 219 12.22 28.97 -0.60
C GLU A 219 13.01 27.80 0.06
N ARG A 220 13.99 27.22 -0.65
CA ARG A 220 14.66 25.96 -0.28
C ARG A 220 15.38 25.95 1.07
N GLU A 221 15.81 27.09 1.60
CA GLU A 221 16.59 27.15 2.86
C GLU A 221 15.71 27.08 4.13
N ASP A 222 14.42 27.42 4.05
CA ASP A 222 13.53 27.52 5.23
C ASP A 222 12.44 26.43 5.29
N ILE A 223 12.36 25.52 4.31
CA ILE A 223 11.37 24.44 4.32
C ILE A 223 11.87 23.29 5.21
N HIS A 224 11.83 23.51 6.53
CA HIS A 224 11.58 22.40 7.45
C HIS A 224 10.14 21.92 7.22
N LEU A 225 9.96 20.91 6.37
CA LEU A 225 8.71 20.14 6.22
C LEU A 225 8.47 19.25 7.46
N GLY A 226 8.68 19.83 8.65
CA GLY A 226 8.54 19.27 9.97
C GLY A 226 7.36 19.93 10.67
N MET A 227 6.18 19.32 10.63
CA MET A 227 5.07 19.80 11.46
C MET A 227 5.11 19.06 12.78
N VAL A 228 5.16 19.77 13.91
CA VAL A 228 5.03 19.19 15.25
C VAL A 228 3.76 19.74 15.89
N LYS A 229 2.87 18.86 16.35
CA LYS A 229 1.70 19.26 17.15
C LYS A 229 2.19 19.75 18.52
N SER A 230 1.87 20.99 18.85
CA SER A 230 2.37 21.75 20.02
C SER A 230 2.50 20.93 21.31
N GLY A 231 3.68 20.97 21.94
CA GLY A 231 3.91 20.52 23.32
C GLY A 231 4.23 19.03 23.52
N LYS A 232 4.51 18.28 22.46
CA LYS A 232 4.76 16.83 22.51
C LYS A 232 6.15 16.45 21.97
N THR A 233 6.82 15.52 22.63
CA THR A 233 8.14 15.01 22.24
C THR A 233 7.97 13.71 21.44
N ALA A 234 8.42 13.69 20.19
CA ALA A 234 8.42 12.47 19.39
C ALA A 234 9.63 11.60 19.78
N GLU A 235 9.45 10.69 20.74
CA GLU A 235 10.52 9.81 21.23
C GLU A 235 10.82 8.64 20.29
N LEU A 236 9.83 8.29 19.47
CA LEU A 236 9.92 7.27 18.43
C LEU A 236 9.52 7.88 17.09
N GLU A 237 10.28 7.58 16.04
CA GLU A 237 9.99 8.03 14.69
C GLU A 237 9.90 6.82 13.77
N ILE A 238 8.88 6.77 12.93
CA ILE A 238 8.76 5.74 11.88
C ILE A 238 9.25 6.35 10.58
N PHE A 239 10.26 5.75 9.97
CA PHE A 239 10.71 6.12 8.64
C PHE A 239 10.02 5.26 7.58
N VAL A 240 9.43 5.91 6.57
CA VAL A 240 8.97 5.26 5.35
C VAL A 240 9.85 5.72 4.21
N HIS A 241 10.61 4.79 3.62
CA HIS A 241 11.56 5.06 2.55
C HIS A 241 10.92 4.83 1.20
N THR A 242 11.25 5.68 0.23
CA THR A 242 10.88 5.52 -1.17
C THR A 242 12.05 5.91 -2.07
N ALA A 243 12.35 5.11 -3.07
CA ALA A 243 13.29 5.47 -4.14
C ALA A 243 12.63 5.32 -5.51
N GLU A 244 13.05 6.14 -6.47
CA GLU A 244 12.53 6.11 -7.85
C GLU A 244 13.15 4.98 -8.71
N THR A 245 14.17 4.28 -8.22
CA THR A 245 15.10 3.51 -9.06
C THR A 245 14.69 2.07 -9.38
N SER A 246 13.78 1.43 -8.62
CA SER A 246 13.29 0.07 -8.95
C SER A 246 11.87 -0.21 -8.42
N LEU A 247 11.16 -1.20 -8.99
CA LEU A 247 9.81 -1.58 -8.56
C LEU A 247 9.76 -1.97 -7.07
N PHE A 248 10.81 -2.63 -6.55
CA PHE A 248 10.92 -2.99 -5.12
C PHE A 248 11.32 -1.80 -4.25
N SER A 249 12.12 -0.87 -4.77
CA SER A 249 12.45 0.40 -4.11
C SER A 249 11.27 1.38 -4.08
N ALA A 250 10.35 1.26 -5.05
CA ALA A 250 9.11 2.04 -5.14
C ALA A 250 8.01 1.53 -4.19
N ILE A 251 7.98 0.22 -3.89
CA ILE A 251 7.11 -0.37 -2.85
C ILE A 251 7.40 0.24 -1.48
N GLY A 252 8.65 0.65 -1.26
CA GLY A 252 9.13 1.33 -0.07
C GLY A 252 9.65 0.38 1.02
N HIS A 253 10.22 0.95 2.08
CA HIS A 253 10.72 0.22 3.25
C HIS A 253 10.32 0.96 4.52
N VAL A 254 10.16 0.25 5.64
CA VAL A 254 9.78 0.85 6.91
C VAL A 254 10.82 0.53 7.97
N ASP A 255 11.33 1.58 8.60
CA ASP A 255 12.26 1.50 9.73
C ASP A 255 11.68 2.22 10.95
N ILE A 256 12.16 1.88 12.12
CA ILE A 256 11.84 2.56 13.37
C ILE A 256 13.09 3.23 13.89
N CYS A 257 13.03 4.49 14.25
CA CYS A 257 14.06 5.18 15.01
C CYS A 257 13.56 5.38 16.45
N TYR A 258 14.33 4.89 17.42
CA TYR A 258 14.01 5.01 18.83
C TYR A 258 15.29 5.25 19.62
N GLN A 259 15.30 6.25 20.50
CA GLN A 259 16.47 6.63 21.32
C GLN A 259 17.77 6.79 20.51
N GLY A 260 17.70 7.49 19.37
CA GLY A 260 18.85 7.76 18.51
C GLY A 260 19.35 6.54 17.71
N ARG A 261 18.66 5.39 17.78
CA ARG A 261 19.01 4.19 17.02
C ARG A 261 17.93 3.82 16.02
N VAL A 262 18.34 3.57 14.78
CA VAL A 262 17.49 3.01 13.73
C VAL A 262 17.45 1.50 13.87
N ILE A 263 16.25 0.96 13.80
CA ILE A 263 15.89 -0.45 13.94
C ILE A 263 15.24 -0.86 12.63
N SER A 264 15.87 -1.78 11.93
CA SER A 264 15.46 -2.18 10.59
C SER A 264 15.42 -3.69 10.43
N TYR A 265 14.52 -4.15 9.57
CA TYR A 265 14.38 -5.57 9.27
C TYR A 265 14.13 -5.83 7.80
N GLY A 266 14.96 -6.68 7.22
CA GLY A 266 14.98 -6.91 5.79
C GLY A 266 15.67 -8.21 5.41
N ASN A 267 15.66 -8.47 4.11
CA ASN A 267 16.52 -9.46 3.49
C ASN A 267 17.85 -8.78 3.14
N TYR A 268 18.79 -8.80 4.08
CA TYR A 268 20.10 -8.13 3.92
C TYR A 268 21.26 -9.10 3.74
N ASP A 269 21.00 -10.40 3.66
CA ASP A 269 22.00 -11.42 3.37
C ASP A 269 21.80 -11.99 1.96
N PRO A 270 22.57 -11.52 0.97
CA PRO A 270 22.48 -11.95 -0.43
C PRO A 270 22.64 -13.47 -0.60
N SER A 271 23.40 -14.14 0.28
CA SER A 271 23.65 -15.58 0.18
C SER A 271 22.42 -16.43 0.48
N SER A 272 21.41 -15.84 1.13
CA SER A 272 20.17 -16.52 1.53
C SER A 272 19.00 -16.29 0.55
N GLU A 273 19.22 -15.46 -0.48
CA GLU A 273 18.17 -14.99 -1.35
C GLU A 273 17.61 -16.08 -2.28
N THR A 274 16.29 -16.07 -2.40
CA THR A 274 15.52 -16.92 -3.30
C THR A 274 14.35 -16.12 -3.86
N LEU A 275 13.69 -16.66 -4.90
CA LEU A 275 12.56 -15.99 -5.57
C LEU A 275 12.90 -14.55 -6.01
N PHE A 276 14.00 -14.39 -6.74
CA PHE A 276 14.44 -13.08 -7.25
C PHE A 276 14.63 -12.02 -6.14
N GLY A 277 15.21 -12.42 -5.00
CA GLY A 277 15.47 -11.54 -3.85
C GLY A 277 14.27 -11.28 -2.94
N MET A 278 13.07 -11.77 -3.28
CA MET A 278 11.86 -11.53 -2.47
C MET A 278 11.84 -12.28 -1.14
N VAL A 279 12.57 -13.40 -1.05
CA VAL A 279 12.63 -14.26 0.12
C VAL A 279 14.08 -14.52 0.51
N GLY A 280 14.36 -14.44 1.80
CA GLY A 280 15.66 -14.78 2.35
C GLY A 280 15.63 -14.89 3.87
N ASP A 281 16.80 -14.92 4.49
CA ASP A 281 16.90 -14.87 5.94
C ASP A 281 16.50 -13.47 6.43
N GLY A 282 15.73 -13.45 7.52
CA GLY A 282 15.40 -12.20 8.18
C GLY A 282 16.59 -11.67 8.97
N VAL A 283 17.06 -10.48 8.59
CA VAL A 283 18.14 -9.77 9.28
C VAL A 283 17.55 -8.56 10.00
N LEU A 284 17.76 -8.49 11.31
CA LEU A 284 17.44 -7.35 12.17
C LEU A 284 18.74 -6.58 12.42
N TYR A 285 18.73 -5.26 12.28
CA TYR A 285 19.86 -4.44 12.69
C TYR A 285 19.47 -3.23 13.51
N PHE A 286 20.44 -2.76 14.28
CA PHE A 286 20.40 -1.51 15.04
C PHE A 286 21.60 -0.66 14.62
N CYS A 287 21.40 0.61 14.28
CA CYS A 287 22.50 1.51 13.93
C CYS A 287 22.25 2.93 14.41
N ASP A 288 23.29 3.76 14.40
CA ASP A 288 23.18 5.18 14.70
C ASP A 288 22.28 5.90 13.68
N ARG A 289 21.37 6.75 14.17
CA ARG A 289 20.37 7.44 13.34
C ARG A 289 21.00 8.37 12.31
N ASP A 290 21.95 9.21 12.72
CA ASP A 290 22.43 10.28 11.87
C ASP A 290 23.37 9.71 10.80
N LYS A 291 24.25 8.78 11.18
CA LYS A 291 25.06 8.01 10.22
C LYS A 291 24.20 7.22 9.24
N TYR A 292 23.06 6.67 9.70
CA TYR A 292 22.12 5.97 8.83
C TYR A 292 21.48 6.89 7.79
N ILE A 293 21.02 8.08 8.20
CA ILE A 293 20.43 9.07 7.30
C ILE A 293 21.46 9.49 6.24
N ASP A 294 22.71 9.73 6.64
CA ASP A 294 23.79 10.08 5.72
C ASP A 294 24.11 8.96 4.73
N LEU A 295 24.13 7.72 5.19
CA LEU A 295 24.27 6.55 4.31
C LEU A 295 23.11 6.46 3.31
N CYS A 296 21.86 6.67 3.75
CA CYS A 296 20.67 6.63 2.88
C CYS A 296 20.71 7.70 1.79
N LYS A 297 21.15 8.92 2.14
CA LYS A 297 21.31 10.04 1.20
C LYS A 297 22.34 9.71 0.12
N ARG A 298 23.48 9.11 0.50
CA ARG A 298 24.55 8.71 -0.43
C ARG A 298 24.14 7.55 -1.33
N GLU A 299 23.67 6.45 -0.75
CA GLU A 299 23.52 5.16 -1.43
C GLU A 299 22.29 5.08 -2.32
N SER A 300 21.23 5.81 -1.98
CA SER A 300 19.93 5.50 -2.55
C SER A 300 19.14 6.69 -3.08
N GLN A 301 19.63 7.93 -2.90
CA GLN A 301 18.87 9.15 -3.22
C GLN A 301 17.41 9.06 -2.72
N LYS A 302 17.23 8.37 -1.59
CA LYS A 302 15.92 8.05 -1.02
C LYS A 302 15.41 9.26 -0.27
N THR A 303 14.15 9.62 -0.48
CA THR A 303 13.44 10.52 0.42
C THR A 303 12.92 9.71 1.60
N LEU A 304 13.18 10.18 2.82
CA LEU A 304 12.66 9.55 4.03
C LEU A 304 11.47 10.35 4.56
N PHE A 305 10.32 9.70 4.70
CA PHE A 305 9.17 10.27 5.41
C PHE A 305 9.22 9.81 6.86
N GLY A 306 9.59 10.71 7.77
CA GLY A 306 9.58 10.47 9.20
C GLY A 306 8.22 10.81 9.81
N TYR A 307 7.69 9.93 10.64
CA TYR A 307 6.46 10.13 11.40
C TYR A 307 6.75 9.98 12.88
N GLY A 308 6.75 11.10 13.61
CA GLY A 308 7.02 11.12 15.04
C GLY A 308 5.80 10.66 15.83
N ILE A 309 6.02 9.72 16.74
CA ILE A 309 5.04 9.14 17.64
C ILE A 309 5.34 9.61 19.07
N ASP A 310 4.32 10.21 19.68
CA ASP A 310 4.28 10.55 21.10
C ASP A 310 3.87 9.29 21.88
N LEU A 311 4.83 8.71 22.61
CA LEU A 311 4.63 7.50 23.40
C LEU A 311 4.22 7.89 24.83
N THR A 312 3.20 7.23 25.38
CA THR A 312 3.01 7.25 26.84
C THR A 312 4.07 6.37 27.53
N PRO A 313 4.34 6.55 28.83
CA PRO A 313 5.27 5.69 29.56
C PRO A 313 4.94 4.19 29.47
N GLU A 314 3.66 3.83 29.42
CA GLU A 314 3.22 2.44 29.23
C GLU A 314 3.54 1.92 27.83
N MET A 315 3.33 2.76 26.81
CA MET A 315 3.66 2.47 25.42
C MET A 315 5.16 2.27 25.24
N GLU A 316 5.96 3.15 25.82
CA GLU A 316 7.42 3.08 25.79
C GLU A 316 7.91 1.77 26.43
N LYS A 317 7.40 1.43 27.61
CA LYS A 317 7.72 0.15 28.28
C LYS A 317 7.34 -1.06 27.45
N ALA A 318 6.21 -1.00 26.73
CA ALA A 318 5.79 -2.07 25.82
C ALA A 318 6.74 -2.22 24.62
N VAL A 319 7.16 -1.10 24.02
CA VAL A 319 8.16 -1.06 22.93
C VAL A 319 9.48 -1.66 23.39
N GLN A 320 10.03 -1.18 24.51
CA GLN A 320 11.30 -1.69 25.07
C GLN A 320 11.24 -3.20 25.35
N LYS A 321 10.16 -3.66 26.00
CA LYS A 321 9.95 -5.09 26.25
C LYS A 321 9.93 -5.89 24.95
N LYS A 322 9.23 -5.40 23.91
CA LYS A 322 9.13 -6.09 22.63
C LYS A 322 10.48 -6.17 21.91
N LEU A 323 11.27 -5.10 21.95
CA LEU A 323 12.62 -5.08 21.40
C LEU A 323 13.54 -6.10 22.11
N ALA A 324 13.47 -6.17 23.44
CA ALA A 324 14.21 -7.15 24.22
C ALA A 324 13.80 -8.59 23.86
N GLU A 325 12.50 -8.87 23.76
CA GLU A 325 11.98 -10.18 23.32
C GLU A 325 12.46 -10.56 21.91
N LEU A 326 12.47 -9.61 20.97
CA LEU A 326 12.97 -9.85 19.61
C LEU A 326 14.46 -10.16 19.62
N LYS A 327 15.27 -9.39 20.37
CA LYS A 327 16.73 -9.60 20.45
C LYS A 327 17.08 -10.97 21.04
N GLN A 328 16.33 -11.48 22.01
CA GLN A 328 16.50 -12.84 22.56
C GLN A 328 16.25 -13.97 21.55
N LEU A 329 15.54 -13.68 20.45
CA LEU A 329 15.25 -14.65 19.39
C LEU A 329 16.28 -14.60 18.26
N THR A 330 17.36 -13.84 18.45
CA THR A 330 18.38 -13.61 17.45
C THR A 330 19.78 -13.98 17.93
N ILE A 331 20.70 -14.13 16.98
CA ILE A 331 22.14 -14.25 17.22
C ILE A 331 22.87 -13.16 16.43
N PRO A 332 23.98 -12.62 16.95
CA PRO A 332 24.82 -11.71 16.18
C PRO A 332 25.21 -12.32 14.83
N TRP A 333 25.21 -11.49 13.80
CA TRP A 333 25.59 -11.89 12.46
C TRP A 333 26.53 -10.86 11.87
N GLU A 334 27.67 -11.33 11.34
CA GLU A 334 28.63 -10.49 10.65
C GLU A 334 28.43 -10.66 9.13
N PRO A 335 28.18 -9.57 8.38
CA PRO A 335 28.03 -9.64 6.93
C PRO A 335 29.36 -9.99 6.25
N SER A 336 29.31 -10.58 5.05
CA SER A 336 30.54 -10.86 4.29
C SER A 336 31.25 -9.56 3.92
N ALA A 337 32.58 -9.58 4.01
CA ALA A 337 33.47 -8.53 3.51
C ALA A 337 33.72 -8.64 1.99
N ASP A 338 33.13 -9.62 1.33
CA ASP A 338 33.24 -9.77 -0.11
C ASP A 338 32.45 -8.67 -0.82
N LYS A 339 33.05 -8.12 -1.88
CA LYS A 339 32.36 -7.19 -2.78
C LYS A 339 31.48 -7.97 -3.74
N ILE A 340 30.33 -7.37 -4.06
CA ILE A 340 29.39 -7.89 -5.05
C ILE A 340 29.36 -6.97 -6.25
N MET A 341 29.08 -7.55 -7.42
CA MET A 341 28.82 -6.76 -8.63
C MET A 341 27.42 -6.15 -8.51
N THR A 342 27.35 -4.82 -8.48
CA THR A 342 26.09 -4.07 -8.50
C THR A 342 25.43 -4.14 -9.88
N GLY A 343 24.15 -3.79 -9.97
CA GLY A 343 23.39 -3.76 -11.23
C GLY A 343 24.02 -2.85 -12.30
N ASP A 344 24.87 -1.91 -11.88
CA ASP A 344 25.55 -0.92 -12.71
C ASP A 344 26.95 -1.40 -13.17
N GLY A 345 27.30 -2.66 -12.88
CA GLY A 345 28.59 -3.25 -13.24
C GLY A 345 29.78 -2.78 -12.41
N LYS A 346 29.53 -2.21 -11.22
CA LYS A 346 30.59 -1.82 -10.26
C LYS A 346 30.69 -2.81 -9.12
N GLU A 347 31.91 -3.12 -8.68
CA GLU A 347 32.13 -3.86 -7.44
C GLU A 347 31.97 -2.96 -6.22
N ASP A 348 31.08 -3.34 -5.32
CA ASP A 348 30.81 -2.61 -4.09
C ASP A 348 30.49 -3.56 -2.93
N TYR A 349 30.61 -3.06 -1.71
CA TYR A 349 30.21 -3.80 -0.52
C TYR A 349 28.70 -3.93 -0.44
N THR A 350 28.23 -5.03 0.17
CA THR A 350 26.81 -5.23 0.44
C THR A 350 26.25 -4.13 1.36
N TYR A 351 24.96 -3.85 1.26
CA TYR A 351 24.30 -2.87 2.14
C TYR A 351 24.49 -3.23 3.63
N ALA A 352 24.42 -4.52 3.98
CA ALA A 352 24.66 -5.00 5.34
C ALA A 352 26.07 -4.68 5.84
N TYR A 353 27.08 -4.83 4.99
CA TYR A 353 28.46 -4.49 5.31
C TYR A 353 28.62 -2.99 5.61
N LYS A 354 28.04 -2.13 4.76
CA LYS A 354 28.05 -0.68 4.99
C LYS A 354 27.36 -0.30 6.29
N ILE A 355 26.21 -0.91 6.60
CA ILE A 355 25.54 -0.72 7.90
C ILE A 355 26.46 -1.13 9.06
N ARG A 356 27.14 -2.28 8.95
CA ARG A 356 28.04 -2.75 10.01
C ARG A 356 29.19 -1.79 10.30
N HIS A 357 29.80 -1.25 9.25
CA HIS A 357 31.09 -0.53 9.35
C HIS A 357 31.00 0.98 9.25
N GLU A 358 29.93 1.55 8.69
CA GLU A 358 29.78 2.99 8.50
C GLU A 358 28.76 3.64 9.45
N THR A 359 27.86 2.85 10.06
CA THR A 359 26.75 3.37 10.89
C THR A 359 26.75 2.84 12.32
N ASP A 360 27.86 2.27 12.78
CA ASP A 360 28.00 1.56 14.06
C ASP A 360 26.93 0.45 14.22
N GLY A 361 26.64 -0.24 13.12
CA GLY A 361 25.57 -1.23 13.04
C GLY A 361 25.84 -2.48 13.88
N GLU A 362 24.83 -2.95 14.59
CA GLU A 362 24.73 -4.27 15.20
C GLU A 362 23.73 -5.10 14.39
N LEU A 363 24.19 -6.14 13.69
CA LEU A 363 23.33 -6.98 12.86
C LEU A 363 23.09 -8.35 13.50
N TYR A 364 21.89 -8.88 13.27
CA TYR A 364 21.39 -10.08 13.91
C TYR A 364 20.56 -10.93 12.95
N LYS A 365 20.71 -12.26 13.04
CA LYS A 365 19.82 -13.23 12.37
C LYS A 365 18.87 -13.87 13.37
N PHE A 366 17.62 -14.06 12.97
CA PHE A 366 16.63 -14.76 13.79
C PHE A 366 16.86 -16.28 13.80
N ILE A 367 16.98 -16.86 14.99
CA ILE A 367 17.08 -18.32 15.16
C ILE A 367 15.71 -18.99 15.26
N LYS A 368 14.70 -18.24 15.73
CA LYS A 368 13.32 -18.66 15.97
C LYS A 368 12.40 -17.46 15.76
N SER A 369 11.11 -17.71 15.45
CA SER A 369 10.05 -16.74 15.08
C SER A 369 9.69 -16.77 13.60
N LYS A 370 8.53 -16.18 13.27
CA LYS A 370 8.12 -15.91 11.88
C LYS A 370 9.18 -15.07 11.15
N PHE A 371 9.84 -14.15 11.87
CA PHE A 371 10.90 -13.28 11.35
C PHE A 371 12.22 -13.99 10.99
N LYS A 372 12.29 -15.32 11.15
CA LYS A 372 13.41 -16.12 10.65
C LYS A 372 13.55 -16.05 9.13
N SER A 373 12.43 -16.00 8.42
CA SER A 373 12.44 -15.82 6.97
C SER A 373 11.75 -14.52 6.62
N TYR A 374 12.48 -13.66 5.91
CA TYR A 374 11.91 -12.48 5.31
C TYR A 374 11.16 -12.88 4.04
N PHE A 375 9.96 -12.32 3.87
CA PHE A 375 9.25 -12.34 2.61
C PHE A 375 8.59 -10.99 2.40
N VAL A 376 8.99 -10.28 1.34
CA VAL A 376 8.51 -8.92 1.00
C VAL A 376 6.98 -8.78 1.10
N LEU A 377 6.24 -9.81 0.67
CA LEU A 377 4.78 -9.77 0.59
C LEU A 377 4.06 -10.28 1.84
N SER A 378 4.77 -10.80 2.85
CA SER A 378 4.14 -11.23 4.11
C SER A 378 4.91 -10.90 5.38
N THR A 379 6.01 -11.60 5.65
CA THR A 379 6.83 -11.36 6.85
C THR A 379 7.93 -10.36 6.52
N ASN A 380 7.56 -9.09 6.47
CA ASN A 380 8.39 -7.99 5.98
C ASN A 380 8.68 -6.93 7.06
N CYS A 381 9.35 -5.86 6.66
CA CYS A 381 9.70 -4.71 7.50
C CYS A 381 8.49 -4.09 8.22
N VAL A 382 7.37 -3.95 7.51
CA VAL A 382 6.13 -3.40 8.07
C VAL A 382 5.57 -4.27 9.17
N LEU A 383 5.55 -5.59 8.99
CA LEU A 383 5.08 -6.51 10.02
C LEU A 383 5.96 -6.47 11.26
N LEU A 384 7.27 -6.27 11.12
CA LEU A 384 8.14 -6.08 12.28
C LEU A 384 7.84 -4.75 12.97
N ALA A 385 7.75 -3.66 12.20
CA ALA A 385 7.48 -2.34 12.74
C ALA A 385 6.14 -2.31 13.51
N ASP A 386 5.09 -2.87 12.91
CA ASP A 386 3.78 -3.05 13.55
C ASP A 386 3.83 -4.00 14.75
N THR A 387 4.71 -5.01 14.76
CA THR A 387 4.91 -5.86 15.94
C THR A 387 5.55 -5.10 17.11
N ILE A 388 6.43 -4.14 16.83
CA ILE A 388 7.12 -3.30 17.84
C ILE A 388 6.17 -2.22 18.36
N VAL A 389 5.58 -1.43 17.45
CA VAL A 389 4.77 -0.26 17.78
C VAL A 389 3.30 -0.64 18.08
N GLY A 390 2.76 -1.69 17.45
CA GLY A 390 1.37 -2.11 17.63
C GLY A 390 1.01 -2.58 19.04
N GLN A 391 1.98 -3.02 19.85
CA GLN A 391 1.78 -3.32 21.27
C GLN A 391 1.56 -2.07 22.13
N ALA A 392 1.95 -0.90 21.62
CA ALA A 392 1.62 0.41 22.18
C ALA A 392 0.18 0.85 21.81
N GLY A 393 -0.63 -0.02 21.20
CA GLY A 393 -2.02 0.21 20.84
C GLY A 393 -2.25 0.55 19.37
N THR A 394 -1.20 0.79 18.59
CA THR A 394 -1.28 1.31 17.20
C THR A 394 -1.63 0.26 16.13
N ASP A 395 -2.05 -0.94 16.54
CA ASP A 395 -2.11 -2.16 15.71
C ASP A 395 -2.83 -1.92 14.37
N ILE A 396 -2.07 -1.87 13.27
CA ILE A 396 -2.57 -1.69 11.90
C ILE A 396 -2.84 -3.07 11.30
N LEU A 397 -3.72 -3.85 11.92
CA LEU A 397 -4.06 -5.14 11.33
C LEU A 397 -5.04 -4.95 10.18
N SER A 398 -4.48 -5.03 8.97
CA SER A 398 -5.18 -5.62 7.83
C SER A 398 -5.63 -7.04 8.24
N PRO A 399 -6.90 -7.42 8.05
CA PRO A 399 -7.46 -8.71 8.49
C PRO A 399 -6.71 -9.95 7.97
N LYS A 400 -5.81 -9.81 6.99
CA LYS A 400 -5.04 -10.90 6.39
C LYS A 400 -3.54 -10.88 6.69
N GLY A 401 -3.04 -9.91 7.45
CA GLY A 401 -1.63 -9.88 7.90
C GLY A 401 -0.59 -9.59 6.80
N PHE A 402 -1.00 -9.16 5.61
CA PHE A 402 -0.12 -8.65 4.56
C PHE A 402 -0.21 -7.13 4.54
N ILE A 403 0.85 -6.45 4.99
CA ILE A 403 0.89 -4.99 5.07
C ILE A 403 2.02 -4.50 4.15
N ALA A 404 1.64 -3.71 3.13
CA ALA A 404 2.59 -3.01 2.28
C ALA A 404 3.01 -1.69 2.95
N PRO A 405 4.25 -1.20 2.72
CA PRO A 405 4.72 0.08 3.25
C PRO A 405 3.79 1.24 2.92
N GLY A 406 3.21 1.28 1.72
CA GLY A 406 2.22 2.29 1.36
C GLY A 406 0.92 2.24 2.17
N THR A 407 0.47 1.06 2.57
CA THR A 407 -0.67 0.94 3.51
C THR A 407 -0.30 1.53 4.87
N TYR A 408 0.92 1.27 5.35
CA TYR A 408 1.45 1.80 6.61
C TYR A 408 1.55 3.34 6.56
N GLN A 409 2.11 3.87 5.47
CA GLN A 409 2.23 5.31 5.24
C GLN A 409 0.87 6.01 5.14
N ALA A 410 -0.09 5.41 4.45
CA ALA A 410 -1.45 5.94 4.36
C ALA A 410 -2.12 6.04 5.73
N TYR A 411 -1.91 5.02 6.58
CA TYR A 411 -2.35 5.07 7.97
C TYR A 411 -1.67 6.20 8.74
N LEU A 412 -0.33 6.32 8.67
CA LEU A 412 0.41 7.33 9.42
C LEU A 412 0.04 8.75 9.00
N ASN A 413 -0.15 8.98 7.70
CA ASN A 413 -0.68 10.25 7.19
C ASN A 413 -2.06 10.56 7.79
N ARG A 414 -2.96 9.58 7.81
CA ARG A 414 -4.32 9.76 8.36
C ARG A 414 -4.31 10.01 9.86
N GLU A 415 -3.47 9.32 10.61
CA GLU A 415 -3.30 9.55 12.04
C GLU A 415 -2.68 10.94 12.30
N PHE A 416 -1.70 11.36 11.50
CA PHE A 416 -1.14 12.70 11.58
C PHE A 416 -2.20 13.79 11.32
N GLU A 417 -3.17 13.58 10.43
CA GLU A 417 -4.26 14.54 10.18
C GLU A 417 -5.24 14.70 11.36
N LYS A 418 -5.35 13.72 12.27
CA LYS A 418 -6.25 13.82 13.42
C LYS A 418 -5.69 14.78 14.47
N PRO A 419 -6.49 15.71 15.05
CA PRO A 419 -6.00 16.68 16.03
C PRO A 419 -5.29 16.06 17.25
N ASN A 420 -5.83 14.98 17.81
CA ASN A 420 -5.35 14.34 19.04
C ASN A 420 -4.82 12.91 18.81
N SER A 421 -4.09 12.67 17.72
CA SER A 421 -3.41 11.38 17.48
C SER A 421 -2.05 11.29 18.17
N ILE A 422 -1.58 10.05 18.30
CA ILE A 422 -0.21 9.72 18.70
C ILE A 422 0.83 10.15 17.66
N VAL A 423 0.44 10.30 16.38
CA VAL A 423 1.35 10.79 15.34
C VAL A 423 1.33 12.31 15.42
N VAL A 424 2.40 12.85 15.98
CA VAL A 424 2.51 14.25 16.37
C VAL A 424 3.43 15.02 15.46
N SER A 425 4.32 14.33 14.75
CA SER A 425 5.13 14.98 13.74
C SER A 425 5.22 14.24 12.43
N LYS A 426 5.52 15.00 11.39
CA LYS A 426 5.88 14.49 10.07
C LYS A 426 7.06 15.29 9.55
N HIS A 427 8.14 14.60 9.19
CA HIS A 427 9.38 15.16 8.65
C HIS A 427 9.69 14.54 7.29
N VAL A 428 10.41 15.28 6.45
CA VAL A 428 10.95 14.81 5.18
C VAL A 428 12.46 15.04 5.22
N TYR A 429 13.26 14.00 5.01
CA TYR A 429 14.73 14.05 5.02
C TYR A 429 15.34 13.77 3.65
#